data_AF-A0A2N2HNH8-F1
#
_entry.id   AF-A0A2N2HNH8-F1
#
_cell.length_a   1.000
_cell.length_b   1.000
_cell.length_c   1.000
_cell.angle_alpha   90.00
_cell.angle_beta   90.00
_cell.angle_gamma   90.00
#
_symmetry.space_group_name_H-M   'P 1'
#
loop_
_entity.id
_entity.type
_entity.pdbx_description
1 polymer ?
#
loop_
_entity_poly.entity_id
_entity_poly.type
_entity_poly.pdbx_seq_one_letter_code
_entity_poly.pdbx_strand_id
1 'polypeptide(L)'
;MHTLVINLTRFGDLLQTQPVFSGLRRRGGSAGLVCLDSFRGAAGLLRDVDQVRVLPGARLLAQLDRGWPLAVEELTSWLDQGGQTPFDRIVNLTPTLSARLLS
;
A
#
# COMPACT_ATOMS: atom_id res chain seq x y z
N MET A 1 9.00 -2.64 15.93
CA MET A 1 7.60 -2.68 15.45
C MET A 1 7.60 -2.43 13.96
N HIS A 2 7.03 -3.35 13.17
CA HIS A 2 6.91 -3.27 11.73
C HIS A 2 5.51 -2.75 11.34
N THR A 3 5.44 -1.58 10.71
CA THR A 3 4.17 -0.91 10.38
C THR A 3 3.90 -0.94 8.88
N LEU A 4 2.71 -1.36 8.46
CA LEU A 4 2.24 -1.18 7.09
C LEU A 4 1.52 0.16 6.98
N VAL A 5 1.97 1.03 6.08
CA VAL A 5 1.30 2.29 5.76
C VAL A 5 0.56 2.14 4.43
N ILE A 6 -0.75 2.37 4.42
CA ILE A 6 -1.56 2.34 3.19
C ILE A 6 -1.74 3.76 2.69
N ASN A 7 -1.24 4.03 1.50
CA ASN A 7 -1.46 5.28 0.79
C ASN A 7 -1.76 5.03 -0.70
N LEU A 8 -3.04 5.02 -1.06
CA LEU A 8 -3.56 4.84 -2.42
C LEU A 8 -3.93 6.17 -3.10
N THR A 9 -3.36 7.28 -2.63
CA THR A 9 -3.60 8.61 -3.20
C THR A 9 -2.71 8.88 -4.41
N ARG A 10 -2.82 10.08 -4.98
CA ARG A 10 -2.02 10.55 -6.12
C ARG A 10 -0.57 10.82 -5.74
N PHE A 11 0.28 10.98 -6.75
CA PHE A 11 1.72 11.25 -6.64
C PHE A 11 2.12 12.26 -5.54
N GLY A 12 1.53 13.46 -5.54
CA GLY A 12 1.93 14.51 -4.60
C GLY A 12 1.63 14.14 -3.14
N ASP A 13 0.45 13.55 -2.91
CA ASP A 13 0.01 13.12 -1.59
C ASP A 13 0.87 11.93 -1.10
N LEU A 14 1.34 11.06 -2.01
CA LEU A 14 2.30 9.99 -1.69
C LEU A 14 3.65 10.53 -1.22
N LEU A 15 4.23 11.53 -1.89
CA LEU A 15 5.51 12.10 -1.46
C LEU A 15 5.39 12.85 -0.13
N GLN A 16 4.24 13.50 0.11
CA GLN A 16 3.97 14.22 1.35
C GLN A 16 3.85 13.31 2.58
N THR A 17 3.79 11.97 2.42
CA THR A 17 3.83 11.05 3.57
C THR A 17 5.24 10.70 4.06
N GLN A 18 6.31 11.22 3.46
CA GLN A 18 7.69 11.04 3.94
C GLN A 18 7.87 11.26 5.46
N PRO A 19 7.26 12.30 6.09
CA PRO A 19 7.41 12.52 7.53
C PRO A 19 6.89 11.35 8.39
N VAL A 20 5.90 10.59 7.90
CA VAL A 20 5.37 9.40 8.58
C VAL A 20 6.44 8.33 8.67
N PHE A 21 7.09 8.00 7.56
CA PHE A 21 8.12 6.96 7.49
C PHE A 21 9.35 7.33 8.33
N SER A 22 9.86 8.55 8.19
CA SER A 22 10.98 9.02 9.01
C SER A 22 10.61 9.08 10.51
N GLY A 23 9.35 9.37 10.83
CA GLY A 23 8.82 9.32 12.19
C GLY A 23 8.82 7.91 12.77
N LEU A 24 8.37 6.91 12.00
CA LEU A 24 8.39 5.49 12.39
C LEU A 24 9.83 5.00 12.58
N ARG A 25 10.74 5.35 11.67
CA ARG A 25 12.16 4.97 11.75
C ARG A 25 12.86 5.57 12.97
N ARG A 26 12.62 6.85 13.30
CA ARG A 26 13.16 7.50 14.52
C ARG A 26 12.69 6.84 15.81
N ARG A 27 11.54 6.15 15.79
CA ARG A 27 11.05 5.36 16.93
C ARG A 27 11.65 3.94 16.99
N GLY A 28 12.64 3.64 16.16
CA GLY A 28 13.26 2.30 16.06
C GLY A 28 12.39 1.28 15.32
N GLY A 29 11.36 1.74 14.59
CA GLY A 29 10.50 0.87 13.79
C GLY A 29 11.00 0.68 12.36
N SER A 30 10.37 -0.27 11.66
CA SER A 30 10.46 -0.44 10.21
C SER A 30 9.07 -0.25 9.60
N ALA A 31 9.02 0.08 8.31
CA ALA A 31 7.78 0.42 7.63
C ALA A 31 7.69 -0.15 6.22
N GLY A 32 6.55 -0.77 5.92
CA GLY A 32 6.12 -1.08 4.56
C GLY A 32 5.15 -0.01 4.03
N LEU A 33 5.09 0.15 2.71
CA LEU A 33 4.14 1.02 2.01
C LEU A 33 3.26 0.18 1.08
N VAL A 34 1.94 0.39 1.14
CA VAL A 34 1.02 0.02 0.05
C VAL A 34 0.73 1.26 -0.78
N CYS A 35 0.99 1.20 -2.09
CA CYS A 35 0.63 2.25 -3.04
C CYS A 35 0.08 1.66 -4.35
N LEU A 36 -0.49 2.50 -5.21
CA LEU A 36 -0.95 2.07 -6.55
C LEU A 36 0.24 1.79 -7.48
N ASP A 37 0.07 0.85 -8.40
CA ASP A 37 0.99 0.51 -9.48
C ASP A 37 1.51 1.70 -10.29
N SER A 38 0.62 2.65 -10.62
CA SER A 38 0.98 3.91 -11.26
C SER A 38 2.02 4.75 -10.51
N PHE A 39 2.18 4.54 -9.19
CA PHE A 39 3.08 5.31 -8.33
C PHE A 39 4.26 4.50 -7.78
N ARG A 40 4.52 3.29 -8.30
CA ARG A 40 5.70 2.48 -7.93
C ARG A 40 7.00 3.27 -8.03
N GLY A 41 7.18 4.04 -9.11
CA GLY A 41 8.38 4.85 -9.32
C GLY A 41 8.54 5.95 -8.26
N ALA A 42 7.43 6.58 -7.86
CA ALA A 42 7.42 7.63 -6.84
C ALA A 42 7.71 7.07 -5.44
N ALA A 43 7.23 5.87 -5.13
CA ALA A 43 7.54 5.18 -3.88
C ALA A 43 9.05 4.97 -3.69
N GLY A 44 9.81 4.78 -4.79
CA GLY A 44 11.27 4.67 -4.76
C GLY A 44 12.01 5.96 -4.38
N LEU A 45 11.34 7.12 -4.39
CA LEU A 45 11.90 8.39 -3.94
C LEU A 45 11.80 8.57 -2.42
N LEU A 46 10.96 7.77 -1.75
CA LEU A 46 10.79 7.82 -0.31
C LEU A 46 11.97 7.16 0.40
N ARG A 47 12.41 7.77 1.49
CA ARG A 47 13.38 7.22 2.43
C ARG A 47 12.66 6.54 3.59
N ASP A 48 13.37 5.64 4.27
CA ASP A 48 12.86 4.93 5.45
C ASP A 48 11.65 4.02 5.18
N VAL A 49 11.48 3.61 3.91
CA VAL A 49 10.51 2.59 3.49
C VAL A 49 11.27 1.30 3.23
N ASP A 50 11.08 0.30 4.09
CA ASP A 50 11.80 -0.97 4.03
C ASP A 50 11.21 -1.91 2.96
N GLN A 51 9.90 -1.77 2.65
CA GLN A 51 9.22 -2.58 1.65
C GLN A 51 8.12 -1.78 0.94
N VAL A 52 7.98 -1.96 -0.37
CA VAL A 52 6.85 -1.41 -1.15
C VAL A 52 6.01 -2.55 -1.72
N ARG A 53 4.76 -2.64 -1.28
CA ARG A 53 3.71 -3.47 -1.87
C ARG A 53 2.88 -2.62 -2.82
N VAL A 54 2.71 -3.09 -4.04
CA VAL A 54 2.08 -2.31 -5.09
C VAL A 54 0.75 -2.94 -5.46
N LEU A 55 -0.35 -2.24 -5.18
CA LEU A 55 -1.71 -2.66 -5.51
C LEU A 55 -1.97 -2.45 -7.02
N PRO A 56 -2.36 -3.50 -7.78
CA PRO A 56 -2.57 -3.41 -9.22
C PRO A 56 -3.94 -2.77 -9.54
N GLY A 57 -4.10 -1.48 -9.24
CA GLY A 57 -5.37 -0.78 -9.31
C GLY A 57 -6.02 -0.79 -10.69
N ALA A 58 -5.24 -0.55 -11.75
CA ALA A 58 -5.75 -0.58 -13.12
C ALA A 58 -6.26 -1.98 -13.52
N ARG A 59 -5.53 -3.03 -13.12
CA ARG A 59 -5.91 -4.41 -13.39
C ARG A 59 -7.15 -4.82 -12.61
N LEU A 60 -7.27 -4.41 -11.34
CA LEU A 60 -8.48 -4.63 -10.53
C LEU A 60 -9.71 -4.03 -11.19
N LEU A 61 -9.63 -2.78 -11.66
CA LEU A 61 -10.74 -2.12 -12.35
C LEU A 61 -11.08 -2.82 -13.68
N ALA A 62 -10.06 -3.19 -14.46
CA ALA A 62 -10.28 -3.92 -15.71
C ALA A 62 -10.94 -5.30 -15.52
N GLN A 63 -10.65 -5.99 -14.41
CA GLN A 63 -11.35 -7.25 -14.07
C GLN A 63 -12.75 -6.99 -13.53
N LEU A 64 -12.96 -5.92 -12.77
CA LEU A 64 -14.26 -5.54 -12.25
C LEU A 64 -15.26 -5.26 -13.39
N ASP A 65 -14.82 -4.60 -14.46
CA ASP A 65 -15.61 -4.37 -15.67
C ASP A 65 -16.06 -5.66 -16.36
N ARG A 66 -15.30 -6.76 -16.18
CA ARG A 66 -15.62 -8.10 -16.72
C ARG A 66 -16.47 -8.94 -15.76
N GLY A 67 -16.50 -8.57 -14.49
CA GLY A 67 -17.26 -9.25 -13.44
C GLY A 67 -16.55 -9.20 -12.08
N TRP A 68 -17.31 -8.89 -11.04
CA TRP A 68 -16.77 -8.76 -9.68
C TRP A 68 -15.98 -9.97 -9.15
N PRO A 69 -16.29 -11.25 -9.49
CA PRO A 69 -15.49 -12.38 -9.00
C PRO A 69 -14.03 -12.34 -9.49
N LEU A 70 -13.80 -11.86 -10.71
CA LEU A 70 -12.46 -11.73 -11.28
C LEU A 70 -11.63 -10.64 -10.57
N ALA A 71 -12.29 -9.56 -10.15
CA ALA A 71 -11.65 -8.51 -9.36
C ALA A 71 -11.29 -9.01 -7.94
N VAL A 72 -12.14 -9.85 -7.35
CA VAL A 72 -11.87 -10.49 -6.06
C VAL A 72 -10.73 -11.48 -6.16
N GLU A 73 -10.69 -12.30 -7.22
CA GLU A 73 -9.57 -13.22 -7.49
C GLU A 73 -8.24 -12.47 -7.63
N GLU A 74 -8.24 -11.36 -8.39
CA GLU A 74 -7.07 -10.49 -8.54
C GLU A 74 -6.61 -9.90 -7.20
N LEU A 75 -7.55 -9.39 -6.39
CA LEU A 75 -7.23 -8.84 -5.07
C LEU A 75 -6.68 -9.92 -4.13
N THR A 76 -7.27 -11.12 -4.15
CA THR A 76 -6.87 -12.25 -3.29
C THR A 76 -5.47 -12.73 -3.68
N SER A 77 -5.20 -12.89 -4.99
CA SER A 77 -3.85 -13.23 -5.48
C SER A 77 -2.81 -12.20 -5.04
N TRP A 78 -3.15 -10.90 -5.07
CA TRP A 78 -2.26 -9.84 -4.60
C TRP A 78 -2.03 -9.88 -3.08
N LEU A 79 -3.05 -10.22 -2.29
CA LEU A 79 -2.93 -10.40 -0.84
C LEU A 79 -1.96 -11.54 -0.53
N ASP A 80 -2.09 -12.67 -1.23
CA ASP A 80 -1.29 -13.89 -1.06
C ASP A 80 0.18 -13.73 -1.49
N GLN A 81 0.47 -12.84 -2.44
CA GLN A 81 1.83 -12.49 -2.83
C GLN A 81 2.60 -11.69 -1.75
N GLY A 82 1.89 -11.16 -0.75
CA GLY A 82 2.50 -10.50 0.39
C GLY A 82 3.28 -11.49 1.24
N GLY A 83 4.61 -11.45 1.14
CA GLY A 83 5.49 -12.32 1.90
C GLY A 83 5.18 -12.39 3.40
N GLN A 84 5.67 -13.46 4.03
CA GLN A 84 5.31 -13.91 5.37
C GLN A 84 5.65 -12.97 6.54
N THR A 85 6.29 -11.81 6.30
CA THR A 85 6.64 -10.90 7.40
C THR A 85 5.37 -10.21 7.91
N PRO A 86 4.87 -10.58 9.11
CA PRO A 86 3.66 -9.96 9.61
C PRO A 86 3.95 -8.50 9.98
N PHE A 87 2.96 -7.64 9.75
CA PHE A 87 2.99 -6.28 10.27
C PHE A 87 2.35 -6.26 11.65
N ASP A 88 2.99 -5.58 12.60
CA ASP A 88 2.46 -5.40 13.96
C ASP A 88 1.31 -4.37 13.99
N ARG A 89 1.25 -3.51 12.96
CA ARG A 89 0.32 -2.38 12.87
C ARG A 89 0.05 -2.00 11.43
N ILE A 90 -1.19 -1.61 11.14
CA ILE A 90 -1.58 -0.98 9.88
C ILE A 90 -1.97 0.48 10.16
N VAL A 91 -1.48 1.40 9.33
CA VAL A 91 -1.85 2.82 9.32
C VAL A 91 -2.42 3.15 7.94
N ASN A 92 -3.74 3.32 7.87
CA ASN A 92 -4.40 3.71 6.63
C ASN A 92 -4.49 5.23 6.52
N LEU A 93 -3.73 5.81 5.59
CA LEU A 93 -3.72 7.25 5.30
C LEU A 93 -4.70 7.61 4.16
N THR A 94 -5.42 6.64 3.62
CA THR A 94 -6.39 6.85 2.53
C THR A 94 -7.81 6.76 3.10
N PRO A 95 -8.49 7.89 3.38
CA PRO A 95 -9.78 7.91 4.05
C PRO A 95 -10.94 7.58 3.10
N THR A 96 -10.83 6.50 2.33
CA THR A 96 -11.89 5.99 1.47
C THR A 96 -12.41 4.67 2.02
N LEU A 97 -13.70 4.39 1.79
CA LEU A 97 -14.32 3.14 2.26
C LEU A 97 -13.63 1.91 1.67
N SER A 98 -13.27 1.96 0.38
CA SER A 98 -12.58 0.86 -0.30
C SER A 98 -11.20 0.55 0.30
N ALA A 99 -10.43 1.58 0.69
CA ALA A 99 -9.14 1.37 1.33
C ALA A 99 -9.24 0.68 2.70
N ARG A 100 -10.39 0.76 3.39
CA ARG A 100 -10.60 0.05 4.67
C ARG A 100 -10.63 -1.46 4.52
N LEU A 101 -10.88 -1.99 3.32
CA LEU A 101 -10.84 -3.43 3.07
C LEU A 101 -9.42 -4.01 3.18
N LEU A 102 -8.39 -3.15 3.20
CA LEU A 102 -6.98 -3.54 3.29
C LEU A 102 -6.40 -3.44 4.71
N SER A 103 -7.19 -3.03 5.70
CA SER A 103 -6.72 -2.65 7.05
C SER A 103 -7.47 -3.31 8.18
#